data_AF-A0A7C3JTJ9-F1
#
_entry.id   AF-A0A7C3JTJ9-F1
#
_cell.length_a   1.000
_cell.length_b   1.000
_cell.length_c   1.000
_cell.angle_alpha   90.00
_cell.angle_beta   90.00
_cell.angle_gamma   90.00
#
_symmetry.space_group_name_H-M   'P 1'
#
loop_
_entity.id
_entity.type
_entity.pdbx_description
1 polymer ?
#
loop_
_entity_poly.entity_id
_entity_poly.type
_entity_poly.pdbx_seq_one_letter_code
_entity_poly.pdbx_strand_id
1 'polypeptide(L)'
;DAIPSLAAAYDEPFGNSSAIPTFFCLKTARECGITAMFAGDGGDELFGGNERYLTEKIFTLYHRLPAAARALIDAGAEKAPPLPLWRKVQNYVRKANLPAYERFFAYQLYFRARAEEYFTDDFRQSIDREFPLDVPRRHYLRAGNVAPLNRLLYVDLKLAIADNDLFKVNRMAEAHGIEVRYPYLDPKVGRASGEIPARLKLKGWQKRYIFKKAFEHLLPAEILRKKKHGFGLPTGEWLRSHNGFRELARSLLLERRAIERGYFKRAALERLLSIHDHESSTYYGSHIWNFMMLELWHRRHVDERCSMNNVVENR
;
A
#
# COMPACT_ATOMS: atom_id res chain seq x y z
N ASP A 1 6.61 17.80 -12.94
CA ASP A 1 5.42 18.64 -12.68
C ASP A 1 4.46 18.04 -11.65
N ALA A 2 3.90 16.83 -11.86
CA ALA A 2 2.92 16.27 -10.91
C ALA A 2 3.48 16.00 -9.49
N ILE A 3 4.73 15.56 -9.37
CA ILE A 3 5.31 15.11 -8.09
C ILE A 3 5.31 16.20 -6.99
N PRO A 4 5.79 17.44 -7.23
CA PRO A 4 5.66 18.51 -6.24
C PRO A 4 4.20 18.83 -5.88
N SER A 5 3.29 18.85 -6.85
CA SER A 5 1.86 19.08 -6.59
C SER A 5 1.25 17.98 -5.73
N LEU A 6 1.65 16.72 -5.95
CA LEU A 6 1.25 15.60 -5.10
C LEU A 6 1.72 15.83 -3.67
N ALA A 7 3.02 16.10 -3.47
CA ALA A 7 3.56 16.32 -2.13
C ALA A 7 2.89 17.49 -1.39
N ALA A 8 2.41 18.51 -2.11
CA ALA A 8 1.70 19.66 -1.55
C ALA A 8 0.22 19.42 -1.23
N ALA A 9 -0.41 18.46 -1.91
CA ALA A 9 -1.85 18.22 -1.80
C ALA A 9 -2.22 17.28 -0.63
N TYR A 10 -1.26 16.53 -0.10
CA TYR A 10 -1.46 15.66 1.06
C TYR A 10 -0.94 16.34 2.33
N ASP A 11 -1.73 16.33 3.39
CA ASP A 11 -1.40 16.90 4.70
C ASP A 11 -0.47 16.00 5.54
N GLU A 12 -0.18 14.80 5.06
CA GLU A 12 0.84 13.88 5.61
C GLU A 12 1.73 13.31 4.48
N PRO A 13 2.92 12.77 4.81
CA PRO A 13 3.77 12.08 3.84
C PRO A 13 3.02 10.92 3.16
N PHE A 14 2.72 11.06 1.86
CA PHE A 14 1.90 10.09 1.16
C PHE A 14 2.61 9.44 -0.04
N GLY A 15 2.97 8.17 0.12
CA GLY A 15 3.77 7.40 -0.84
C GLY A 15 2.98 6.55 -1.85
N ASN A 16 1.64 6.62 -1.88
CA ASN A 16 0.87 5.80 -2.82
C ASN A 16 1.04 6.33 -4.26
N SER A 17 1.85 5.63 -5.06
CA SER A 17 2.16 6.06 -6.43
C SER A 17 0.94 6.14 -7.34
N SER A 18 -0.15 5.42 -7.04
CA SER A 18 -1.41 5.53 -7.82
C SER A 18 -2.06 6.92 -7.72
N ALA A 19 -1.58 7.81 -6.85
CA ALA A 19 -1.94 9.22 -6.84
C ALA A 19 -1.59 9.94 -8.15
N ILE A 20 -0.54 9.52 -8.88
CA ILE A 20 -0.14 10.15 -10.15
C ILE A 20 -1.23 9.99 -11.24
N PRO A 21 -1.71 8.79 -11.60
CA PRO A 21 -2.78 8.64 -12.58
C PRO A 21 -4.10 9.24 -12.07
N THR A 22 -4.37 9.20 -10.76
CA THR A 22 -5.52 9.89 -10.17
C THR A 22 -5.45 11.40 -10.41
N PHE A 23 -4.29 12.02 -10.19
CA PHE A 23 -4.04 13.44 -10.49
C PHE A 23 -4.34 13.76 -11.96
N PHE A 24 -3.77 13.01 -12.91
CA PHE A 24 -4.00 13.26 -14.33
C PHE A 24 -5.45 13.01 -14.76
N CYS A 25 -6.08 11.96 -14.21
CA CYS A 25 -7.49 11.67 -14.50
C CYS A 25 -8.40 12.81 -14.05
N LEU A 26 -8.20 13.34 -12.84
CA LEU A 26 -9.00 14.43 -12.29
C LEU A 26 -8.70 15.77 -12.96
N LYS A 27 -7.42 16.03 -13.30
CA LYS A 27 -7.04 17.19 -14.11
C LYS A 27 -7.79 17.20 -15.45
N THR A 28 -7.73 16.09 -16.18
CA THR A 28 -8.43 15.97 -17.47
C THR A 28 -9.95 16.06 -17.29
N ALA A 29 -10.52 15.41 -16.27
CA ALA A 29 -11.96 15.51 -15.99
C ALA A 29 -12.38 16.97 -15.75
N ARG A 30 -11.58 17.74 -15.00
CA ARG A 30 -11.83 19.15 -14.74
C ARG A 30 -11.72 20.00 -16.00
N GLU A 31 -10.70 19.75 -16.84
CA GLU A 31 -10.53 20.41 -18.14
C GLU A 31 -11.73 20.13 -19.07
N CYS A 32 -12.38 18.98 -18.95
CA CYS A 32 -13.62 18.63 -19.65
C CYS A 32 -14.90 19.18 -18.97
N GLY A 33 -14.79 20.00 -17.92
CA GLY A 33 -15.94 20.60 -17.23
C GLY A 33 -16.67 19.67 -16.26
N ILE A 34 -16.09 18.51 -15.91
CA ILE A 34 -16.66 17.60 -14.92
C ILE A 34 -16.46 18.17 -13.51
N THR A 35 -17.53 18.18 -12.72
CA THR A 35 -17.54 18.66 -11.33
C THR A 35 -17.79 17.56 -10.31
N ALA A 36 -18.30 16.40 -10.75
CA ALA A 36 -18.57 15.26 -9.88
C ALA A 36 -18.31 13.91 -10.57
N MET A 37 -17.80 12.93 -9.83
CA MET A 37 -17.50 11.59 -10.33
C MET A 37 -17.90 10.49 -9.33
N PHE A 38 -18.17 9.29 -9.84
CA PHE A 38 -18.33 8.09 -9.02
C PHE A 38 -17.06 7.23 -9.09
N ALA A 39 -16.55 6.84 -7.93
CA ALA A 39 -15.40 5.97 -7.79
C ALA A 39 -15.81 4.57 -7.28
N GLY A 40 -15.06 3.56 -7.74
CA GLY A 40 -15.35 2.14 -7.51
C GLY A 40 -14.69 1.53 -6.27
N ASP A 41 -14.06 2.35 -5.42
CA ASP A 41 -13.36 1.93 -4.21
C ASP A 41 -14.30 1.18 -3.24
N GLY A 42 -13.77 0.16 -2.56
CA GLY A 42 -14.52 -0.73 -1.67
C GLY A 42 -15.08 -2.00 -2.35
N GLY A 43 -15.13 -2.06 -3.67
CA GLY A 43 -15.63 -3.26 -4.38
C GLY A 43 -14.76 -4.51 -4.17
N ASP A 44 -13.45 -4.37 -3.98
CA ASP A 44 -12.56 -5.49 -3.64
C ASP A 44 -12.69 -5.92 -2.18
N GLU A 45 -12.70 -4.95 -1.27
CA GLU A 45 -12.57 -5.12 0.18
C GLU A 45 -13.89 -5.54 0.80
N LEU A 46 -15.03 -5.22 0.18
CA LEU A 46 -16.33 -5.74 0.58
C LEU A 46 -16.55 -7.17 0.06
N PHE A 47 -16.07 -7.49 -1.15
CA PHE A 47 -16.48 -8.71 -1.86
C PHE A 47 -15.36 -9.70 -2.19
N GLY A 48 -14.15 -9.52 -1.65
CA GLY A 48 -13.06 -10.50 -1.75
C GLY A 48 -12.36 -10.51 -3.10
N GLY A 49 -11.87 -9.36 -3.57
CA GLY A 49 -11.28 -9.23 -4.92
C GLY A 49 -9.75 -9.16 -5.04
N ASN A 50 -9.03 -8.96 -3.94
CA ASN A 50 -7.56 -8.93 -3.92
C ASN A 50 -6.94 -10.34 -3.84
N GLU A 51 -5.78 -10.52 -4.47
CA GLU A 51 -5.02 -11.79 -4.42
C GLU A 51 -4.68 -12.22 -3.00
N ARG A 52 -4.45 -11.25 -2.11
CA ARG A 52 -4.12 -11.51 -0.70
C ARG A 52 -5.15 -12.41 0.00
N TYR A 53 -6.42 -12.36 -0.41
CA TYR A 53 -7.45 -13.20 0.21
C TYR A 53 -7.35 -14.67 -0.22
N LEU A 54 -6.88 -14.93 -1.46
CA LEU A 54 -6.54 -16.29 -1.87
C LEU A 54 -5.27 -16.76 -1.15
N THR A 55 -4.28 -15.88 -0.98
CA THR A 55 -3.08 -16.17 -0.20
C THR A 55 -3.44 -16.55 1.24
N GLU A 56 -4.35 -15.80 1.89
CA GLU A 56 -4.85 -16.14 3.23
C GLU A 56 -5.57 -17.48 3.25
N LYS A 57 -6.36 -17.79 2.22
CA LYS A 57 -7.02 -19.09 2.13
C LYS A 57 -6.00 -20.22 2.13
N ILE A 58 -4.89 -20.08 1.40
CA ILE A 58 -3.81 -21.07 1.41
C ILE A 58 -3.16 -21.13 2.81
N PHE A 59 -2.92 -20.01 3.49
CA PHE A 59 -2.41 -20.03 4.87
C PHE A 59 -3.38 -20.70 5.84
N THR A 60 -4.68 -20.53 5.65
CA THR A 60 -5.71 -21.22 6.45
C THR A 60 -5.64 -22.74 6.21
N LEU A 61 -5.43 -23.18 4.97
CA LEU A 61 -5.23 -24.60 4.64
C LEU A 61 -3.92 -25.13 5.23
N TYR A 62 -2.84 -24.35 5.19
CA TYR A 62 -1.57 -24.66 5.85
C TYR A 62 -1.75 -24.93 7.35
N HIS A 63 -2.52 -24.08 8.03
CA HIS A 63 -2.79 -24.23 9.46
C HIS A 63 -3.78 -25.34 9.82
N ARG A 64 -4.46 -25.94 8.84
CA ARG A 64 -5.27 -27.16 9.04
C ARG A 64 -4.45 -28.45 9.01
N LEU A 65 -3.19 -28.39 8.57
CA LEU A 65 -2.31 -29.55 8.62
C LEU A 65 -2.01 -29.94 10.08
N PRO A 66 -1.85 -31.25 10.37
CA PRO A 66 -1.37 -31.69 11.68
C PRO A 66 -0.04 -31.02 12.03
N ALA A 67 0.18 -30.74 13.31
CA ALA A 67 1.36 -30.01 13.79
C ALA A 67 2.69 -30.64 13.32
N ALA A 68 2.77 -31.97 13.27
CA ALA A 68 3.95 -32.69 12.79
C ALA A 68 4.23 -32.44 11.29
N ALA A 69 3.19 -32.48 10.45
CA ALA A 69 3.34 -32.21 9.02
C ALA A 69 3.76 -30.75 8.78
N ARG A 70 3.20 -29.82 9.56
CA ARG A 70 3.58 -28.40 9.51
C ARG A 70 5.05 -28.20 9.91
N ALA A 71 5.48 -28.82 11.00
CA ALA A 71 6.86 -28.74 11.47
C ALA A 71 7.87 -29.29 10.44
N LEU A 72 7.51 -30.35 9.70
CA LEU A 72 8.34 -30.87 8.61
C LEU A 72 8.45 -29.87 7.44
N ILE A 73 7.36 -29.18 7.10
CA ILE A 73 7.37 -28.13 6.07
C ILE A 73 8.22 -26.94 6.53
N ASP A 74 8.06 -26.50 7.78
CA ASP A 74 8.84 -25.41 8.37
C ASP A 74 10.35 -25.74 8.33
N ALA A 75 10.73 -26.92 8.84
CA ALA A 75 12.12 -27.38 8.86
C ALA A 75 12.70 -27.58 7.44
N GLY A 76 11.89 -28.10 6.52
CA GLY A 76 12.28 -28.28 5.12
C GLY A 76 12.52 -26.95 4.41
N ALA A 77 11.66 -25.95 4.66
CA ALA A 77 11.82 -24.62 4.10
C ALA A 77 13.07 -23.92 4.66
N GLU A 78 13.33 -24.03 5.97
CA GLU A 78 14.51 -23.44 6.62
C GLU A 78 15.82 -24.02 6.08
N LYS A 79 15.88 -25.34 5.88
CA LYS A 79 17.07 -26.05 5.38
C LYS A 79 17.25 -25.97 3.86
N ALA A 80 16.27 -25.44 3.13
CA ALA A 80 16.33 -25.37 1.68
C ALA A 80 17.46 -24.43 1.21
N PRO A 81 18.18 -24.78 0.12
CA PRO A 81 19.24 -23.91 -0.40
C PRO A 81 18.63 -22.57 -0.85
N PRO A 82 19.37 -21.46 -0.75
CA PRO A 82 18.84 -20.10 -0.99
C PRO A 82 18.69 -19.79 -2.49
N LEU A 83 18.14 -20.72 -3.27
CA LEU A 83 17.79 -20.56 -4.67
C LEU A 83 16.49 -19.75 -4.82
N PRO A 84 16.24 -19.08 -5.97
CA PRO A 84 15.09 -18.20 -6.14
C PRO A 84 13.74 -18.83 -5.84
N LEU A 85 13.53 -20.10 -6.19
CA LEU A 85 12.30 -20.84 -5.91
C LEU A 85 12.14 -21.11 -4.41
N TRP A 86 13.20 -21.59 -3.76
CA TRP A 86 13.21 -21.87 -2.31
C TRP A 86 13.09 -20.61 -1.47
N ARG A 87 13.67 -19.48 -1.91
CA ARG A 87 13.43 -18.17 -1.28
C ARG A 87 11.96 -17.79 -1.29
N LYS A 88 11.21 -18.10 -2.37
CA LYS A 88 9.75 -17.87 -2.40
C LYS A 88 9.03 -18.77 -1.39
N VAL A 89 9.41 -20.04 -1.29
CA VAL A 89 8.85 -20.98 -0.30
C VAL A 89 9.14 -20.54 1.13
N GLN A 90 10.40 -20.21 1.44
CA GLN A 90 10.82 -19.67 2.73
C GLN A 90 10.02 -18.43 3.13
N ASN A 91 9.89 -17.47 2.20
CA ASN A 91 9.08 -16.28 2.43
C ASN A 91 7.60 -16.61 2.67
N TYR A 92 7.07 -17.59 1.95
CA TYR A 92 5.70 -18.03 2.09
C TYR A 92 5.43 -18.67 3.46
N VAL A 93 6.31 -19.60 3.87
CA VAL A 93 6.23 -20.29 5.17
C VAL A 93 6.40 -19.30 6.32
N ARG A 94 7.43 -18.44 6.26
CA ARG A 94 7.63 -17.36 7.24
C ARG A 94 6.37 -16.50 7.38
N LYS A 95 5.75 -16.11 6.26
CA LYS A 95 4.53 -15.31 6.27
C LYS A 95 3.32 -16.08 6.81
N ALA A 96 3.22 -17.38 6.52
CA ALA A 96 2.17 -18.23 7.04
C ALA A 96 2.20 -18.29 8.57
N ASN A 97 3.38 -18.24 9.18
CA ASN A 97 3.56 -18.27 10.64
C ASN A 97 3.38 -16.91 11.33
N LEU A 98 3.22 -15.81 10.58
CA LEU A 98 2.81 -14.52 11.17
C LEU A 98 1.31 -14.51 11.51
N PRO A 99 0.88 -13.78 12.56
CA PRO A 99 -0.51 -13.46 12.81
C PRO A 99 -1.17 -12.80 11.58
N ALA A 100 -2.44 -13.11 11.32
CA ALA A 100 -3.13 -12.68 10.11
C ALA A 100 -3.13 -11.15 9.90
N TYR A 101 -3.21 -10.37 10.99
CA TYR A 101 -3.18 -8.91 10.96
C TYR A 101 -1.78 -8.34 10.61
N GLU A 102 -0.69 -9.05 10.94
CA GLU A 102 0.68 -8.64 10.60
C GLU A 102 1.04 -8.95 9.15
N ARG A 103 0.40 -9.98 8.55
CA ARG A 103 0.62 -10.36 7.15
C ARG A 103 0.31 -9.23 6.16
N PHE A 104 -0.49 -8.24 6.56
CA PHE A 104 -0.75 -7.02 5.80
C PHE A 104 0.54 -6.20 5.63
N PHE A 105 1.35 -6.10 6.69
CA PHE A 105 2.56 -5.29 6.76
C PHE A 105 3.84 -6.07 6.41
N ALA A 106 3.77 -7.39 6.24
CA ALA A 106 4.94 -8.25 5.99
C ALA A 106 5.82 -7.87 4.77
N TYR A 107 5.35 -7.00 3.86
CA TYR A 107 6.14 -6.51 2.73
C TYR A 107 6.59 -5.04 2.85
N GLN A 108 6.11 -4.32 3.86
CA GLN A 108 6.50 -2.93 4.12
C GLN A 108 7.96 -2.88 4.56
N LEU A 109 8.66 -1.80 4.18
CA LEU A 109 10.10 -1.66 4.43
C LEU A 109 10.45 -1.92 5.88
N TYR A 110 9.74 -1.28 6.80
CA TYR A 110 10.03 -1.34 8.23
C TYR A 110 10.00 -2.76 8.81
N PHE A 111 9.11 -3.60 8.29
CA PHE A 111 8.90 -4.98 8.76
C PHE A 111 9.67 -6.03 7.94
N ARG A 112 10.01 -5.70 6.69
CA ARG A 112 10.71 -6.60 5.77
C ARG A 112 12.21 -6.39 5.74
N ALA A 113 12.66 -5.14 5.76
CA ALA A 113 14.04 -4.79 5.94
C ALA A 113 14.37 -4.75 7.43
N ARG A 114 15.63 -5.02 7.73
CA ARG A 114 16.19 -4.73 9.04
C ARG A 114 16.19 -3.21 9.20
N ALA A 115 15.25 -2.67 9.97
CA ALA A 115 15.09 -1.22 10.14
C ALA A 115 16.42 -0.55 10.53
N GLU A 116 17.27 -1.25 11.30
CA GLU A 116 18.62 -0.85 11.65
C GLU A 116 19.58 -0.63 10.47
N GLU A 117 19.32 -1.23 9.30
CA GLU A 117 20.15 -1.03 8.10
C GLU A 117 19.93 0.34 7.47
N TYR A 118 18.71 0.88 7.55
CA TYR A 118 18.29 2.09 6.85
C TYR A 118 18.18 3.30 7.78
N PHE A 119 17.60 3.10 8.96
CA PHE A 119 17.29 4.17 9.89
C PHE A 119 18.41 4.41 10.90
N THR A 120 18.59 5.66 11.34
CA THR A 120 19.51 6.01 12.42
C THR A 120 19.03 5.43 13.75
N ASP A 121 19.94 5.28 14.73
CA ASP A 121 19.55 4.76 16.04
C ASP A 121 18.66 5.74 16.81
N ASP A 122 18.94 7.04 16.74
CA ASP A 122 18.13 8.10 17.35
C ASP A 122 16.69 8.08 16.83
N PHE A 123 16.49 7.97 15.51
CA PHE A 123 15.16 7.89 14.94
C PHE A 123 14.42 6.61 15.34
N ARG A 124 15.12 5.47 15.40
CA ARG A 124 14.48 4.21 15.83
C ARG A 124 14.07 4.23 17.30
N GLN A 125 14.80 4.97 18.14
CA GLN A 125 14.49 5.12 19.56
C GLN A 125 13.37 6.13 19.81
N SER A 126 13.15 7.08 18.89
CA SER A 126 12.10 8.10 19.03
C SER A 126 10.70 7.66 18.57
N ILE A 127 10.58 6.49 17.93
CA ILE A 127 9.31 6.00 17.40
C ILE A 127 8.79 4.77 18.14
N ASP A 128 7.47 4.67 18.28
CA ASP A 128 6.82 3.43 18.70
C ASP A 128 6.82 2.43 17.53
N ARG A 129 7.61 1.36 17.69
CA ARG A 129 7.78 0.31 16.67
C ARG A 129 6.57 -0.61 16.55
N GLU A 130 5.76 -0.70 17.60
CA GLU A 130 4.58 -1.55 17.67
C GLU A 130 3.33 -0.84 17.13
N PHE A 131 3.31 0.50 17.16
CA PHE A 131 2.19 1.31 16.71
C PHE A 131 1.63 0.91 15.33
N PRO A 132 2.44 0.69 14.26
CA PRO A 132 1.87 0.34 12.96
C PRO A 132 1.22 -1.05 12.92
N LEU A 133 1.58 -1.97 13.85
CA LEU A 133 0.94 -3.27 14.00
C LEU A 133 -0.24 -3.24 14.98
N ASP A 134 -0.30 -2.25 15.87
CA ASP A 134 -1.43 -2.09 16.80
C ASP A 134 -2.74 -1.77 16.06
N VAL A 135 -2.69 -0.89 15.06
CA VAL A 135 -3.87 -0.50 14.26
C VAL A 135 -4.56 -1.69 13.58
N PRO A 136 -3.89 -2.51 12.72
CA PRO A 136 -4.52 -3.70 12.14
C PRO A 136 -4.93 -4.70 13.21
N ARG A 137 -4.17 -4.87 14.31
CA ARG A 137 -4.49 -5.78 15.40
C ARG A 137 -5.83 -5.41 16.04
N ARG A 138 -6.02 -4.13 16.40
CA ARG A 138 -7.26 -3.62 16.99
C ARG A 138 -8.46 -3.83 16.06
N HIS A 139 -8.33 -3.53 14.76
CA HIS A 139 -9.41 -3.77 13.80
C HIS A 139 -9.71 -5.26 13.63
N TYR A 140 -8.68 -6.09 13.54
CA TYR A 140 -8.85 -7.54 13.40
C TYR A 140 -9.58 -8.15 14.61
N LEU A 141 -9.24 -7.73 15.82
CA LEU A 141 -9.90 -8.17 17.05
C LEU A 141 -11.33 -7.61 17.17
N ARG A 142 -11.55 -6.34 16.82
CA ARG A 142 -12.88 -5.70 16.82
C ARG A 142 -13.87 -6.38 15.88
N ALA A 143 -13.42 -6.99 14.79
CA ALA A 143 -14.29 -7.75 13.88
C ALA A 143 -15.00 -8.94 14.56
N GLY A 144 -14.56 -9.38 15.75
CA GLY A 144 -15.26 -10.35 16.57
C GLY A 144 -15.30 -11.76 15.96
N ASN A 145 -16.29 -12.57 16.34
CA ASN A 145 -16.38 -13.98 15.92
C ASN A 145 -17.03 -14.16 14.54
N VAL A 146 -16.38 -13.68 13.49
CA VAL A 146 -16.77 -13.92 12.08
C VAL A 146 -15.74 -14.78 11.35
N ALA A 147 -16.11 -15.25 10.15
CA ALA A 147 -15.19 -16.01 9.30
C ALA A 147 -13.85 -15.27 9.13
N PRO A 148 -12.68 -15.98 9.13
CA PRO A 148 -11.37 -15.34 9.02
C PRO A 148 -11.21 -14.39 7.83
N LEU A 149 -11.80 -14.74 6.68
CA LEU A 149 -11.86 -13.86 5.52
C LEU A 149 -12.54 -12.53 5.84
N ASN A 150 -13.70 -12.55 6.50
CA ASN A 150 -14.46 -11.34 6.80
C ASN A 150 -13.71 -10.43 7.79
N ARG A 151 -12.91 -10.97 8.72
CA ARG A 151 -12.02 -10.16 9.56
C ARG A 151 -10.98 -9.42 8.72
N LEU A 152 -10.38 -10.08 7.73
CA LEU A 152 -9.42 -9.43 6.83
C LEU A 152 -10.07 -8.40 5.91
N LEU A 153 -11.25 -8.68 5.38
CA LEU A 153 -12.03 -7.72 4.59
C LEU A 153 -12.31 -6.45 5.42
N TYR A 154 -12.65 -6.60 6.69
CA TYR A 154 -12.83 -5.47 7.60
C TYR A 154 -11.54 -4.68 7.84
N VAL A 155 -10.41 -5.36 8.07
CA VAL A 155 -9.10 -4.70 8.21
C VAL A 155 -8.72 -3.94 6.94
N ASP A 156 -8.91 -4.54 5.76
CA ASP A 156 -8.64 -3.88 4.48
C ASP A 156 -9.56 -2.67 4.25
N LEU A 157 -10.83 -2.73 4.64
CA LEU A 157 -11.74 -1.59 4.55
C LEU A 157 -11.25 -0.41 5.43
N LYS A 158 -10.61 -0.69 6.56
CA LYS A 158 -10.06 0.34 7.45
C LYS A 158 -8.72 0.87 6.95
N LEU A 159 -7.81 0.00 6.54
CA LEU A 159 -6.45 0.41 6.20
C LEU A 159 -6.27 0.73 4.72
N ALA A 160 -6.70 -0.16 3.82
CA ALA A 160 -6.49 0.03 2.39
C ALA A 160 -7.44 1.08 1.80
N ILE A 161 -8.68 1.11 2.29
CA ILE A 161 -9.69 2.06 1.82
C ILE A 161 -9.67 3.36 2.62
N ALA A 162 -10.01 3.33 3.91
CA ALA A 162 -10.19 4.57 4.67
C ALA A 162 -8.90 5.38 4.79
N ASP A 163 -7.80 4.74 5.19
CA ASP A 163 -6.53 5.42 5.48
C ASP A 163 -5.60 5.54 4.25
N ASN A 164 -6.03 5.12 3.05
CA ASN A 164 -5.16 5.15 1.88
C ASN A 164 -5.88 5.49 0.57
N ASP A 165 -6.81 4.67 0.08
CA ASP A 165 -7.42 4.92 -1.23
C ASP A 165 -8.40 6.09 -1.23
N LEU A 166 -9.21 6.26 -0.18
CA LEU A 166 -10.08 7.44 -0.05
C LEU A 166 -9.26 8.71 0.13
N PHE A 167 -8.22 8.65 0.96
CA PHE A 167 -7.32 9.78 1.17
C PHE A 167 -6.67 10.22 -0.15
N LYS A 168 -6.12 9.25 -0.91
CA LYS A 168 -5.60 9.45 -2.27
C LYS A 168 -6.60 10.13 -3.19
N VAL A 169 -7.80 9.56 -3.35
CA VAL A 169 -8.76 10.05 -4.34
C VAL A 169 -9.33 11.39 -3.92
N ASN A 170 -9.71 11.56 -2.65
CA ASN A 170 -10.33 12.79 -2.15
C ASN A 170 -9.37 13.98 -2.22
N ARG A 171 -8.11 13.83 -1.78
CA ARG A 171 -7.13 14.94 -1.83
C ARG A 171 -6.83 15.38 -3.25
N MET A 172 -6.74 14.44 -4.19
CA MET A 172 -6.57 14.78 -5.60
C MET A 172 -7.82 15.43 -6.19
N ALA A 173 -9.00 15.01 -5.78
CA ALA A 173 -10.25 15.56 -6.29
C ALA A 173 -10.49 16.98 -5.76
N GLU A 174 -10.22 17.21 -4.48
CA GLU A 174 -10.21 18.52 -3.84
C GLU A 174 -9.26 19.48 -4.57
N ALA A 175 -8.03 19.04 -4.87
CA ALA A 175 -7.04 19.83 -5.61
C ALA A 175 -7.49 20.26 -7.02
N HIS A 176 -8.51 19.60 -7.59
CA HIS A 176 -9.08 19.91 -8.91
C HIS A 176 -10.53 20.39 -8.85
N GLY A 177 -11.09 20.63 -7.66
CA GLY A 177 -12.47 21.07 -7.50
C GLY A 177 -13.51 20.07 -8.03
N ILE A 178 -13.26 18.77 -7.82
CA ILE A 178 -14.17 17.67 -8.21
C ILE A 178 -14.70 16.99 -6.94
N GLU A 179 -16.01 16.77 -6.89
CA GLU A 179 -16.65 15.93 -5.87
C GLU A 179 -16.55 14.45 -6.27
N VAL A 180 -16.15 13.57 -5.36
CA VAL A 180 -16.14 12.11 -5.62
C VAL A 180 -17.08 11.40 -4.66
N ARG A 181 -17.91 10.52 -5.22
CA ARG A 181 -18.85 9.67 -4.47
C ARG A 181 -18.48 8.20 -4.61
N TYR A 182 -18.74 7.41 -3.57
CA TYR A 182 -18.30 6.02 -3.46
C TYR A 182 -19.50 5.08 -3.23
N PRO A 183 -20.25 4.68 -4.28
CA PRO A 183 -21.48 3.91 -4.12
C PRO A 183 -21.30 2.60 -3.35
N TYR A 184 -20.16 1.91 -3.49
CA TYR A 184 -19.90 0.67 -2.76
C TYR A 184 -19.70 0.88 -1.26
N LEU A 185 -19.32 2.08 -0.83
CA LEU A 185 -19.11 2.42 0.58
C LEU A 185 -20.39 2.92 1.25
N ASP A 186 -21.52 2.90 0.54
CA ASP A 186 -22.83 3.15 1.16
C ASP A 186 -23.06 2.15 2.31
N PRO A 187 -23.51 2.62 3.50
CA PRO A 187 -23.73 1.75 4.65
C PRO A 187 -24.67 0.56 4.39
N LYS A 188 -25.63 0.67 3.47
CA LYS A 188 -26.52 -0.44 3.09
C LYS A 188 -25.76 -1.50 2.31
N VAL A 189 -24.87 -1.11 1.40
CA VAL A 189 -24.00 -2.04 0.65
C VAL A 189 -23.01 -2.71 1.60
N GLY A 190 -22.43 -1.95 2.53
CA GLY A 190 -21.56 -2.48 3.58
C GLY A 190 -22.25 -3.52 4.45
N ARG A 191 -23.47 -3.24 4.93
CA ARG A 191 -24.28 -4.19 5.73
C ARG A 191 -24.62 -5.45 4.94
N ALA A 192 -25.15 -5.30 3.72
CA ALA A 192 -25.47 -6.45 2.87
C ALA A 192 -24.23 -7.31 2.60
N SER A 193 -23.07 -6.70 2.36
CA SER A 193 -21.81 -7.42 2.24
C SER A 193 -21.45 -8.20 3.52
N GLY A 194 -21.67 -7.64 4.70
CA GLY A 194 -21.43 -8.30 5.99
C GLY A 194 -22.24 -9.58 6.19
N GLU A 195 -23.47 -9.62 5.67
CA GLU A 195 -24.39 -10.76 5.76
C GLU A 195 -24.05 -11.89 4.78
N ILE A 196 -23.36 -11.58 3.68
CA ILE A 196 -22.99 -12.59 2.68
C ILE A 196 -21.98 -13.59 3.27
N PRO A 197 -22.26 -14.91 3.17
CA PRO A 197 -21.31 -15.95 3.58
C PRO A 197 -19.95 -15.79 2.89
N ALA A 198 -18.86 -15.88 3.65
CA ALA A 198 -17.49 -15.74 3.14
C ALA A 198 -17.19 -16.65 1.92
N ARG A 199 -17.77 -17.85 1.87
CA ARG A 199 -17.65 -18.81 0.75
C ARG A 199 -18.24 -18.31 -0.58
N LEU A 200 -19.12 -17.32 -0.55
CA LEU A 200 -19.71 -16.70 -1.75
C LEU A 200 -18.91 -15.46 -2.19
N LYS A 201 -18.17 -14.82 -1.27
CA LYS A 201 -17.18 -13.80 -1.62
C LYS A 201 -15.98 -14.44 -2.33
N LEU A 202 -15.49 -15.56 -1.78
CA LEU A 202 -14.47 -16.43 -2.38
C LEU A 202 -15.00 -17.86 -2.61
N LYS A 203 -15.50 -18.14 -3.83
CA LYS A 203 -16.00 -19.47 -4.19
C LYS A 203 -14.88 -20.32 -4.77
N GLY A 204 -14.39 -21.30 -4.01
CA GLY A 204 -13.20 -22.05 -4.41
C GLY A 204 -11.99 -21.10 -4.52
N TRP A 205 -11.40 -20.98 -5.70
CA TRP A 205 -10.32 -20.03 -5.99
C TRP A 205 -10.80 -18.77 -6.75
N GLN A 206 -12.11 -18.62 -6.91
CA GLN A 206 -12.71 -17.50 -7.62
C GLN A 206 -12.95 -16.32 -6.68
N LYS A 207 -12.27 -15.21 -6.96
CA LYS A 207 -12.42 -13.93 -6.27
C LYS A 207 -13.68 -13.18 -6.73
N ARG A 208 -14.24 -12.31 -5.86
CA ARG A 208 -15.43 -11.49 -6.18
C ARG A 208 -16.58 -12.32 -6.76
N TYR A 209 -16.75 -13.58 -6.34
CA TYR A 209 -17.69 -14.48 -7.03
C TYR A 209 -19.12 -13.92 -7.01
N ILE A 210 -19.66 -13.64 -5.82
CA ILE A 210 -20.99 -13.08 -5.67
C ILE A 210 -21.13 -11.70 -6.32
N PHE A 211 -20.07 -10.89 -6.26
CA PHE A 211 -20.05 -9.56 -6.87
C PHE A 211 -20.19 -9.67 -8.39
N LYS A 212 -19.39 -10.51 -9.05
CA LYS A 212 -19.52 -10.74 -10.50
C LYS A 212 -20.89 -11.31 -10.87
N LYS A 213 -21.44 -12.19 -10.03
CA LYS A 213 -22.78 -12.76 -10.25
C LYS A 213 -23.89 -11.70 -10.18
N ALA A 214 -23.78 -10.73 -9.27
CA ALA A 214 -24.74 -9.64 -9.17
C ALA A 214 -24.79 -8.75 -10.43
N PHE A 215 -23.70 -8.69 -11.21
CA PHE A 215 -23.60 -7.89 -12.44
C PHE A 215 -23.71 -8.72 -13.74
N GLU A 216 -23.98 -10.03 -13.67
CA GLU A 216 -23.94 -10.93 -14.83
C GLU A 216 -24.92 -10.53 -15.94
N HIS A 217 -26.04 -9.90 -15.57
CA HIS A 217 -27.07 -9.43 -16.49
C HIS A 217 -26.96 -7.93 -16.84
N LEU A 218 -26.01 -7.21 -16.22
CA LEU A 218 -25.82 -5.78 -16.41
C LEU A 218 -24.59 -5.45 -17.27
N LEU A 219 -23.55 -6.29 -17.22
CA LEU A 219 -22.28 -6.04 -17.89
C LEU A 219 -22.02 -7.07 -19.01
N PRO A 220 -21.38 -6.67 -20.12
CA PRO A 220 -20.95 -7.60 -21.15
C PRO A 220 -20.01 -8.69 -20.60
N ALA A 221 -20.06 -9.89 -21.20
CA ALA A 221 -19.28 -11.03 -20.77
C ALA A 221 -17.76 -10.75 -20.77
N GLU A 222 -17.29 -9.90 -21.69
CA GLU A 222 -15.91 -9.44 -21.81
C GLU A 222 -15.45 -8.68 -20.55
N ILE A 223 -16.31 -7.82 -20.01
CA ILE A 223 -16.04 -7.04 -18.79
C ILE A 223 -15.99 -7.96 -17.57
N LEU A 224 -16.92 -8.92 -17.47
CA LEU A 224 -16.99 -9.88 -16.37
C LEU A 224 -15.79 -10.83 -16.34
N ARG A 225 -15.27 -11.22 -17.50
CA ARG A 225 -14.12 -12.12 -17.67
C ARG A 225 -12.77 -11.40 -17.61
N LYS A 226 -12.74 -10.07 -17.71
CA LYS A 226 -11.51 -9.27 -17.65
C LYS A 226 -10.70 -9.63 -16.41
N LYS A 227 -9.40 -9.89 -16.60
CA LYS A 227 -8.45 -10.09 -15.50
C LYS A 227 -8.23 -8.76 -14.78
N LYS A 228 -8.15 -8.80 -13.45
CA LYS A 228 -7.87 -7.62 -12.63
C LYS A 228 -6.49 -7.08 -13.04
N HIS A 229 -6.45 -5.81 -13.42
CA HIS A 229 -5.22 -5.06 -13.59
C HIS A 229 -5.05 -4.12 -12.38
N GLY A 230 -3.87 -4.08 -11.79
CA GLY A 230 -3.59 -3.19 -10.67
C GLY A 230 -3.38 -1.74 -11.14
N PHE A 231 -3.51 -0.79 -10.22
CA PHE A 231 -3.17 0.63 -10.46
C PHE A 231 -1.73 0.97 -10.06
N GLY A 232 -0.89 -0.04 -9.81
CA GLY A 232 0.50 0.16 -9.43
C GLY A 232 1.31 0.71 -10.60
N LEU A 233 2.03 1.81 -10.37
CA LEU A 233 2.91 2.39 -11.38
C LEU A 233 4.30 1.77 -11.34
N PRO A 234 4.99 1.71 -12.48
CA PRO A 234 6.35 1.20 -12.55
C PRO A 234 7.36 2.28 -12.12
N THR A 235 7.19 2.87 -10.94
CA THR A 235 8.06 3.97 -10.46
C THR A 235 9.52 3.57 -10.41
N GLY A 236 9.83 2.32 -10.04
CA GLY A 236 11.19 1.77 -10.10
C GLY A 236 11.74 1.65 -11.52
N GLU A 237 10.91 1.34 -12.53
CA GLU A 237 11.36 1.36 -13.92
C GLU A 237 11.68 2.80 -14.34
N TRP A 238 10.81 3.76 -14.02
CA TRP A 238 11.02 5.15 -14.37
C TRP A 238 12.25 5.74 -13.68
N LEU A 239 12.47 5.42 -12.40
CA LEU A 239 13.67 5.82 -11.66
C LEU A 239 14.96 5.31 -12.30
N ARG A 240 14.93 4.14 -12.96
CA ARG A 240 16.11 3.58 -13.64
C ARG A 240 16.27 4.08 -15.08
N SER A 241 15.18 4.17 -15.83
CA SER A 241 15.17 4.45 -17.28
C SER A 241 15.11 5.94 -17.64
N HIS A 242 14.61 6.81 -16.75
CA HIS A 242 14.49 8.24 -17.00
C HIS A 242 15.55 9.03 -16.22
N ASN A 243 16.59 9.52 -16.91
CA ASN A 243 17.73 10.20 -16.30
C ASN A 243 17.34 11.34 -15.34
N GLY A 244 16.45 12.24 -15.76
CA GLY A 244 16.03 13.36 -14.91
C GLY A 244 15.29 12.92 -13.65
N PHE A 245 14.61 11.76 -13.67
CA PHE A 245 13.91 11.27 -12.48
C PHE A 245 14.87 10.58 -11.51
N ARG A 246 15.85 9.84 -12.06
CA ARG A 246 16.97 9.28 -11.31
C ARG A 246 17.78 10.36 -10.60
N GLU A 247 18.13 11.42 -11.34
CA GLU A 247 18.90 12.55 -10.82
C GLU A 247 18.12 13.32 -9.75
N LEU A 248 16.82 13.53 -9.96
CA LEU A 248 15.93 14.11 -8.95
C LEU A 248 15.93 13.27 -7.67
N ALA A 249 15.79 11.95 -7.76
CA ALA A 249 15.82 11.08 -6.58
C ALA A 249 17.14 11.18 -5.81
N ARG A 250 18.27 11.16 -6.53
CA ARG A 250 19.61 11.25 -5.94
C ARG A 250 19.86 12.59 -5.30
N SER A 251 19.55 13.69 -5.99
CA SER A 251 19.75 15.04 -5.48
C SER A 251 18.88 15.27 -4.25
N LEU A 252 17.61 14.89 -4.30
CA LEU A 252 16.66 15.08 -3.21
C LEU A 252 17.08 14.30 -1.94
N LEU A 253 17.42 13.01 -2.08
CA LEU A 253 17.69 12.13 -0.94
C LEU A 253 19.10 12.26 -0.36
N LEU A 254 20.07 12.73 -1.15
CA LEU A 254 21.47 12.89 -0.70
C LEU A 254 21.83 14.34 -0.41
N GLU A 255 20.89 15.29 -0.55
CA GLU A 255 21.09 16.68 -0.15
C GLU A 255 21.32 16.77 1.36
N ARG A 256 22.16 17.73 1.77
CA ARG A 256 22.47 18.00 3.18
C ARG A 256 21.20 18.09 4.04
N ARG A 257 20.20 18.83 3.56
CA ARG A 257 18.90 19.02 4.21
C ARG A 257 18.19 17.71 4.54
N ALA A 258 18.13 16.78 3.60
CA ALA A 258 17.45 15.49 3.78
C ALA A 258 18.21 14.60 4.79
N ILE A 259 19.54 14.62 4.74
CA ILE A 259 20.39 13.87 5.66
C ILE A 259 20.32 14.43 7.08
N GLU A 260 20.33 15.76 7.22
CA GLU A 260 20.27 16.48 8.51
C GLU A 260 18.93 16.29 9.23
N ARG A 261 17.89 15.76 8.57
CA ARG A 261 16.64 15.34 9.26
C ARG A 261 16.88 14.18 10.23
N GLY A 262 17.97 13.43 10.06
CA GLY A 262 18.37 12.38 10.99
C GLY A 262 17.57 11.09 10.90
N TYR A 263 16.68 10.90 9.91
CA TYR A 263 15.90 9.65 9.77
C TYR A 263 16.73 8.49 9.21
N PHE A 264 17.51 8.77 8.18
CA PHE A 264 18.21 7.75 7.39
C PHE A 264 19.72 7.83 7.54
N LYS A 265 20.37 6.67 7.54
CA LYS A 265 21.83 6.57 7.39
C LYS A 265 22.20 6.93 5.95
N ARG A 266 23.00 7.97 5.72
CA ARG A 266 23.47 8.38 4.37
C ARG A 266 24.00 7.19 3.55
N ALA A 267 24.89 6.39 4.14
CA ALA A 267 25.47 5.24 3.47
C ALA A 267 24.42 4.18 3.05
N ALA A 268 23.30 4.09 3.77
CA ALA A 268 22.20 3.20 3.39
C ALA A 268 21.42 3.71 2.19
N LEU A 269 21.18 5.02 2.10
CA LEU A 269 20.55 5.66 0.93
C LEU A 269 21.44 5.52 -0.32
N GLU A 270 22.75 5.75 -0.18
CA GLU A 270 23.71 5.59 -1.27
C GLU A 270 23.74 4.15 -1.80
N ARG A 271 23.77 3.15 -0.89
CA ARG A 271 23.66 1.74 -1.27
C ARG A 271 22.32 1.42 -1.94
N LEU A 272 21.21 1.92 -1.40
CA LEU A 272 19.87 1.69 -1.97
C LEU A 272 19.78 2.18 -3.42
N LEU A 273 20.27 3.40 -3.67
CA LEU A 273 20.29 4.01 -4.99
C LEU A 273 21.22 3.25 -5.95
N SER A 274 22.41 2.82 -5.47
CA SER A 274 23.35 2.03 -6.26
C SER A 274 22.80 0.64 -6.62
N ILE A 275 22.22 -0.09 -5.66
CA ILE A 275 21.60 -1.40 -5.93
C ILE A 275 20.47 -1.25 -6.95
N HIS A 276 19.64 -0.22 -6.82
CA HIS A 276 18.52 0.00 -7.72
C HIS A 276 18.95 0.25 -9.18
N ASP A 277 20.10 0.90 -9.41
CA ASP A 277 20.61 1.13 -10.76
C ASP A 277 20.97 -0.17 -11.49
N HIS A 278 21.36 -1.21 -10.74
CA HIS A 278 21.83 -2.48 -11.30
C HIS A 278 20.81 -3.62 -11.19
N GLU A 279 19.82 -3.52 -10.31
CA GLU A 279 18.79 -4.53 -10.10
C GLU A 279 17.40 -4.08 -10.60
N SER A 280 16.72 -4.92 -11.37
CA SER A 280 15.36 -4.69 -11.86
C SER A 280 14.26 -4.92 -10.82
N SER A 281 14.62 -5.09 -9.54
CA SER A 281 13.67 -5.35 -8.46
C SER A 281 12.77 -4.14 -8.20
N THR A 282 11.46 -4.34 -8.25
CA THR A 282 10.46 -3.30 -7.93
C THR A 282 10.52 -2.85 -6.47
N TYR A 283 11.10 -3.67 -5.59
CA TYR A 283 11.22 -3.41 -4.16
C TYR A 283 12.01 -2.13 -3.87
N TYR A 284 13.22 -1.98 -4.42
CA TYR A 284 14.07 -0.82 -4.12
C TYR A 284 13.49 0.47 -4.68
N GLY A 285 12.96 0.44 -5.90
CA GLY A 285 12.30 1.60 -6.51
C GLY A 285 11.10 2.10 -5.71
N SER A 286 10.32 1.19 -5.10
CA SER A 286 9.20 1.60 -4.23
C SER A 286 9.65 2.33 -2.95
N HIS A 287 10.81 1.98 -2.39
CA HIS A 287 11.34 2.66 -1.21
C HIS A 287 11.93 4.01 -1.55
N ILE A 288 12.69 4.09 -2.65
CA ILE A 288 13.22 5.36 -3.17
C ILE A 288 12.04 6.33 -3.38
N TRP A 289 10.97 5.88 -4.03
CA TRP A 289 9.75 6.66 -4.20
C TRP A 289 9.17 7.15 -2.86
N ASN A 290 8.98 6.26 -1.88
CA ASN A 290 8.42 6.64 -0.58
C ASN A 290 9.29 7.67 0.15
N PHE A 291 10.62 7.51 0.09
CA PHE A 291 11.56 8.46 0.68
C PHE A 291 11.54 9.81 -0.02
N MET A 292 11.40 9.82 -1.35
CA MET A 292 11.24 11.06 -2.10
C MET A 292 9.97 11.79 -1.69
N MET A 293 8.85 11.08 -1.58
CA MET A 293 7.58 11.69 -1.16
C MET A 293 7.65 12.23 0.27
N LEU A 294 8.33 11.53 1.19
CA LEU A 294 8.58 12.02 2.54
C LEU A 294 9.41 13.31 2.53
N GLU A 295 10.52 13.35 1.81
CA GLU A 295 11.39 14.53 1.76
C GLU A 295 10.68 15.73 1.10
N LEU A 296 9.95 15.50 0.01
CA LEU A 296 9.18 16.56 -0.65
C LEU A 296 8.08 17.11 0.25
N TRP A 297 7.39 16.24 0.99
CA TRP A 297 6.39 16.67 1.96
C TRP A 297 7.02 17.56 3.04
N HIS A 298 8.18 17.17 3.59
CA HIS A 298 8.85 18.00 4.58
C HIS A 298 9.24 19.38 4.04
N ARG A 299 9.83 19.44 2.84
CA ARG A 299 10.19 20.73 2.22
C ARG A 299 8.98 21.65 2.13
N ARG A 300 7.85 21.09 1.70
CA ARG A 300 6.62 21.86 1.46
C ARG A 300 5.86 22.22 2.73
N HIS A 301 5.74 21.31 3.69
CA HIS A 301 4.86 21.47 4.86
C HIS A 301 5.59 21.85 6.14
N VAL A 302 6.88 21.59 6.23
CA VAL A 302 7.70 21.91 7.41
C VAL A 302 8.61 23.10 7.11
N ASP A 303 9.47 22.97 6.11
CA ASP A 303 10.53 23.96 5.88
C ASP A 303 9.94 25.31 5.38
N GLU A 304 9.05 25.28 4.37
CA GLU A 304 8.42 26.49 3.82
C GLU A 304 7.43 27.17 4.77
N ARG A 305 6.80 26.42 5.69
CA ARG A 305 5.92 27.04 6.70
C ARG A 305 6.73 27.75 7.78
N CYS A 306 7.84 27.17 8.22
CA CYS A 306 8.73 27.81 9.19
C CYS A 306 9.34 29.10 8.64
N SER A 307 9.70 29.16 7.36
CA SER A 307 10.23 30.40 6.76
C SER A 307 9.18 31.51 6.69
N MET A 308 7.92 31.19 6.38
CA MET A 308 6.82 32.17 6.41
C MET A 308 6.53 32.69 7.82
N ASN A 309 6.48 31.81 8.83
CA ASN A 309 6.21 32.22 10.21
C ASN A 309 7.32 33.12 10.77
N ASN A 310 8.58 32.81 10.48
CA ASN A 310 9.73 33.64 10.90
C ASN A 310 9.75 35.03 10.24
N VAL A 311 9.11 35.20 9.08
CA VAL A 311 8.97 36.52 8.42
C VAL A 311 7.84 37.33 9.04
N VAL A 312 6.79 36.68 9.55
CA VAL A 312 5.65 37.34 10.20
C VAL A 312 5.99 37.76 11.63
N GLU A 313 6.78 36.98 12.37
CA GLU A 313 7.21 37.35 13.74
C GLU A 313 8.28 38.47 13.78
N ASN A 314 8.96 38.72 12.67
CA ASN A 314 9.95 39.80 12.53
C ASN A 314 9.39 41.09 11.90
N ARG A 315 8.06 41.24 11.87
CA ARG A 315 7.34 42.46 11.48
C ARG A 315 6.48 42.96 12.62
#